data_AF-A0A2G9THH0-F1
#
_entry.id   AF-A0A2G9THH0-F1
#
_cell.length_a   1.000
_cell.length_b   1.000
_cell.length_c   1.000
_cell.angle_alpha   90.00
_cell.angle_beta   90.00
_cell.angle_gamma   90.00
#
_symmetry.space_group_name_H-M   'P 1'
#
loop_
_entity.id
_entity.type
_entity.pdbx_description
1 polymer ?
#
loop_
_entity_poly.entity_id
_entity_poly.type
_entity_poly.pdbx_seq_one_letter_code
_entity_poly.pdbx_strand_id
1 'polypeptide(L)'
;VLPIMERWPEIETCVECSAKTMKNVSEIFFYAQKAVVHPTRPLYDADEKRLTDKTRKALIRVFKICDRDNDGYLNDAELNEFQKLCFGIPLTSAAIEDVKRAVADGCSDGIVEGALSLPGFLYLNLLFIERGRHETTWTVLRKFGYESNLKLGEDYLYPRIQVPVGCSTELSPEGIQFLSALFEKHDEDKDQCLSPCELANLFSVCPTAALSREIGVASGPIFEQLATMAVYPHLRRVYYLHDSNLLQKITFGAALAALA
;
A
#
# COMPACT_ATOMS: atom_id res chain seq x y z
N VAL A 1 35.39 -13.41 11.84
CA VAL A 1 34.17 -12.70 11.40
C VAL A 1 33.03 -12.82 12.41
N LEU A 2 32.57 -14.02 12.75
CA LEU A 2 31.45 -14.23 13.70
C LEU A 2 31.59 -13.48 15.05
N PRO A 3 32.76 -13.40 15.70
CA PRO A 3 32.89 -12.68 16.98
C PRO A 3 32.67 -11.16 16.88
N ILE A 4 32.80 -10.59 15.68
CA ILE A 4 32.56 -9.16 15.42
C ILE A 4 31.04 -8.95 15.35
N MET A 5 30.34 -9.76 14.55
CA MET A 5 28.89 -9.66 14.42
C MET A 5 28.15 -9.98 15.73
N GLU A 6 28.68 -10.90 16.54
CA GLU A 6 28.15 -11.19 17.88
C GLU A 6 28.35 -10.03 18.87
N ARG A 7 29.41 -9.24 18.69
CA ARG A 7 29.74 -8.13 19.59
C ARG A 7 29.06 -6.82 19.21
N TRP A 8 28.76 -6.63 17.92
CA TRP A 8 28.16 -5.42 17.36
C TRP A 8 26.94 -5.81 16.50
N PRO A 9 25.72 -5.78 17.07
CA PRO A 9 24.49 -6.20 16.38
C PRO A 9 24.15 -5.32 15.16
N GLU A 10 24.71 -4.10 15.08
CA GLU A 10 24.61 -3.23 13.92
C GLU A 10 25.43 -3.70 12.70
N ILE A 11 26.35 -4.64 12.88
CA ILE A 11 27.20 -5.17 11.81
C ILE A 11 26.50 -6.37 11.15
N GLU A 12 25.87 -6.13 10.01
CA GLU A 12 25.11 -7.15 9.27
C GLU A 12 25.99 -8.16 8.52
N THR A 13 27.19 -7.76 8.09
CA THR A 13 28.09 -8.62 7.30
C THR A 13 29.54 -8.19 7.50
N CYS A 14 30.45 -9.16 7.64
CA CYS A 14 31.88 -8.90 7.47
C CYS A 14 32.45 -9.77 6.36
N VAL A 15 33.25 -9.16 5.49
CA VAL A 15 33.90 -9.84 4.37
C VAL A 15 35.41 -9.73 4.54
N GLU A 16 36.10 -10.88 4.60
CA GLU A 16 37.56 -10.90 4.53
C GLU A 16 38.01 -10.74 3.08
N CYS A 17 38.68 -9.64 2.76
CA CYS A 17 39.11 -9.35 1.40
C CYS A 17 40.60 -9.05 1.28
N SER A 18 41.13 -9.13 0.07
CA SER A 18 42.48 -8.64 -0.27
C SER A 18 42.50 -8.16 -1.71
N ALA A 19 42.69 -6.86 -1.90
CA ALA A 19 42.86 -6.27 -3.23
C ALA A 19 44.14 -6.76 -3.92
N LYS A 20 45.20 -7.07 -3.16
CA LYS A 20 46.47 -7.58 -3.70
C LYS A 20 46.34 -8.98 -4.29
N THR A 21 45.51 -9.83 -3.68
CA THR A 21 45.31 -11.23 -4.12
C THR A 21 43.95 -11.44 -4.80
N MET A 22 43.21 -10.36 -5.07
CA MET A 22 41.84 -10.38 -5.60
C MET A 22 40.86 -11.26 -4.80
N LYS A 23 41.10 -11.46 -3.50
CA LYS A 23 40.22 -12.26 -2.63
C LYS A 23 38.98 -11.45 -2.27
N ASN A 24 37.78 -12.00 -2.56
CA ASN A 24 36.46 -11.48 -2.18
C ASN A 24 36.19 -10.01 -2.55
N VAL A 25 36.84 -9.51 -3.60
CA VAL A 25 36.65 -8.12 -4.06
C VAL A 25 35.23 -7.93 -4.60
N SER A 26 34.75 -8.83 -5.45
CA SER A 26 33.37 -8.77 -5.98
C SER A 26 32.31 -8.88 -4.90
N GLU A 27 32.56 -9.69 -3.87
CA GLU A 27 31.65 -9.89 -2.74
C GLU A 27 31.49 -8.60 -1.92
N ILE A 28 32.56 -7.83 -1.71
CA ILE A 28 32.47 -6.50 -1.08
C ILE A 28 31.55 -5.57 -1.86
N PHE A 29 31.74 -5.48 -3.18
CA PHE A 29 30.90 -4.60 -3.99
C PHE A 29 29.44 -5.04 -4.00
N PHE A 30 29.20 -6.35 -4.04
CA PHE A 30 27.86 -6.92 -3.92
C PHE A 30 27.19 -6.53 -2.60
N TYR A 31 27.84 -6.76 -1.45
CA TYR A 31 27.26 -6.41 -0.16
C TYR A 31 27.15 -4.90 0.06
N ALA A 32 28.10 -4.10 -0.43
CA ALA A 32 28.04 -2.64 -0.37
C ALA A 32 26.83 -2.11 -1.17
N GLN A 33 26.61 -2.63 -2.38
CA GLN A 33 25.43 -2.28 -3.18
C GLN A 33 24.16 -2.71 -2.45
N LYS A 34 24.13 -3.95 -1.94
CA LYS A 34 22.98 -4.50 -1.22
C LYS A 34 22.60 -3.66 0.00
N ALA A 35 23.57 -3.21 0.80
CA ALA A 35 23.33 -2.38 1.97
C ALA A 35 22.70 -1.01 1.63
N VAL A 36 22.98 -0.47 0.44
CA VAL A 36 22.40 0.78 -0.03
C VAL A 36 21.03 0.56 -0.69
N VAL A 37 20.91 -0.49 -1.50
CA VAL A 37 19.68 -0.76 -2.25
C VAL A 37 18.61 -1.36 -1.32
N HIS A 38 18.95 -2.21 -0.37
CA HIS A 38 17.99 -2.91 0.49
C HIS A 38 18.34 -2.70 1.97
N PRO A 39 18.28 -1.46 2.49
CA PRO A 39 18.71 -1.18 3.86
C PRO A 39 17.80 -1.90 4.86
N THR A 40 18.37 -2.60 5.84
CA THR A 40 17.60 -3.34 6.85
C THR A 40 17.01 -2.42 7.92
N ARG A 41 17.75 -1.37 8.30
CA ARG A 41 17.39 -0.46 9.42
C ARG A 41 16.01 0.21 9.33
N PRO A 42 15.51 0.63 8.15
CA PRO A 42 14.14 1.12 8.04
C PRO A 42 13.09 0.03 8.31
N LEU A 43 13.42 -1.23 8.01
CA LEU A 43 12.50 -2.36 8.11
C LEU A 43 12.36 -2.90 9.53
N TYR A 44 13.49 -3.03 10.22
CA TYR A 44 13.60 -3.82 11.45
C TYR A 44 14.36 -3.07 12.54
N ASP A 45 13.80 -3.15 13.75
CA ASP A 45 14.41 -2.69 14.98
C ASP A 45 15.15 -3.88 15.63
N ALA A 46 16.49 -3.82 15.64
CA ALA A 46 17.33 -4.89 16.16
C ALA A 46 17.30 -4.99 17.70
N ASP A 47 17.02 -3.88 18.39
CA ASP A 47 16.97 -3.84 19.85
C ASP A 47 15.66 -4.47 20.35
N GLU A 48 14.54 -4.10 19.72
CA GLU A 48 13.20 -4.60 20.07
C GLU A 48 12.82 -5.90 19.33
N LYS A 49 13.67 -6.37 18.42
CA LYS A 49 13.47 -7.55 17.57
C LYS A 49 12.12 -7.59 16.88
N ARG A 50 11.73 -6.46 16.27
CA ARG A 50 10.43 -6.33 15.59
C ARG A 50 10.51 -5.45 14.36
N LEU A 51 9.47 -5.52 13.53
CA LEU A 51 9.28 -4.57 12.45
C LEU A 51 9.09 -3.15 13.00
N THR A 52 9.68 -2.16 12.34
CA THR A 52 9.42 -0.76 12.65
C THR A 52 7.95 -0.41 12.38
N ASP A 53 7.42 0.59 13.08
CA ASP A 53 6.02 0.98 12.90
C ASP A 53 5.68 1.47 11.50
N LYS A 54 6.66 2.09 10.81
CA LYS A 54 6.50 2.49 9.40
C LYS A 54 6.35 1.29 8.49
N THR A 55 7.19 0.26 8.68
CA THR A 55 7.14 -0.98 7.90
C THR A 55 5.87 -1.74 8.18
N ARG A 56 5.48 -1.86 9.45
CA ARG A 56 4.22 -2.49 9.85
C ARG A 56 3.03 -1.80 9.19
N LYS A 57 2.96 -0.46 9.24
CA LYS A 57 1.93 0.33 8.57
C LYS A 57 1.90 0.10 7.06
N ALA A 58 3.07 0.04 6.41
CA ALA A 58 3.17 -0.21 4.98
C ALA A 58 2.70 -1.62 4.60
N LEU A 59 3.11 -2.64 5.36
CA LEU A 59 2.71 -4.03 5.13
C LEU A 59 1.23 -4.27 5.43
N ILE A 60 0.65 -3.60 6.43
CA ILE A 60 -0.81 -3.63 6.67
C ILE A 60 -1.56 -3.10 5.45
N ARG A 61 -1.09 -2.02 4.83
CA ARG A 61 -1.69 -1.50 3.59
C ARG A 61 -1.57 -2.52 2.46
N VAL A 62 -0.40 -3.13 2.28
CA VAL A 62 -0.19 -4.18 1.28
C VAL A 62 -1.17 -5.33 1.48
N PHE A 63 -1.27 -5.85 2.71
CA PHE A 63 -2.19 -6.92 3.08
C PHE A 63 -3.63 -6.60 2.66
N LYS A 64 -4.14 -5.42 3.04
CA LYS A 64 -5.50 -4.98 2.68
C LYS A 64 -5.75 -4.83 1.18
N ILE A 65 -4.71 -4.57 0.39
CA ILE A 65 -4.82 -4.50 -1.09
C ILE A 65 -4.84 -5.92 -1.69
N CYS A 66 -4.14 -6.86 -1.05
CA CYS A 66 -4.02 -8.25 -1.50
C CYS A 66 -5.21 -9.11 -1.11
N ASP A 67 -5.82 -8.84 0.03
CA ASP A 67 -7.11 -9.37 0.45
C ASP A 67 -8.17 -8.89 -0.56
N ARG A 68 -8.69 -9.78 -1.40
CA ARG A 68 -9.57 -9.45 -2.54
C ARG A 68 -11.02 -9.55 -2.16
N ASP A 69 -11.38 -10.48 -1.30
CA ASP A 69 -12.74 -10.68 -0.81
C ASP A 69 -13.05 -9.91 0.50
N ASN A 70 -12.06 -9.20 1.06
CA ASN A 70 -12.16 -8.38 2.27
C ASN A 70 -12.53 -9.19 3.53
N ASP A 71 -12.22 -10.48 3.57
CA ASP A 71 -12.52 -11.34 4.71
C ASP A 71 -11.51 -11.18 5.88
N GLY A 72 -10.44 -10.41 5.66
CA GLY A 72 -9.39 -10.15 6.64
C GLY A 72 -8.27 -11.20 6.66
N TYR A 73 -8.28 -12.15 5.72
CA TYR A 73 -7.31 -13.21 5.56
C TYR A 73 -6.77 -13.22 4.12
N LEU A 74 -5.71 -14.00 3.89
CA LEU A 74 -5.23 -14.31 2.55
C LEU A 74 -5.33 -15.82 2.33
N ASN A 75 -6.30 -16.22 1.54
CA ASN A 75 -6.47 -17.61 1.13
C ASN A 75 -5.40 -18.02 0.09
N ASP A 76 -5.39 -19.30 -0.31
CA ASP A 76 -4.37 -19.83 -1.23
C ASP A 76 -4.36 -19.14 -2.59
N ALA A 77 -5.53 -18.75 -3.09
CA ALA A 77 -5.64 -18.05 -4.37
C ALA A 77 -5.02 -16.65 -4.26
N GLU A 78 -5.34 -15.91 -3.19
CA GLU A 78 -4.82 -14.56 -2.95
C GLU A 78 -3.33 -14.57 -2.65
N LEU A 79 -2.83 -15.54 -1.88
CA LEU A 79 -1.40 -15.73 -1.66
C LEU A 79 -0.65 -16.00 -2.97
N ASN A 80 -1.23 -16.82 -3.84
CA ASN A 80 -0.63 -17.11 -5.14
C ASN A 80 -0.65 -15.88 -6.06
N GLU A 81 -1.74 -15.11 -6.10
CA GLU A 81 -1.82 -13.86 -6.85
C GLU A 81 -0.85 -12.80 -6.30
N PHE A 82 -0.74 -12.68 -4.97
CA PHE A 82 0.26 -11.85 -4.32
C PHE A 82 1.69 -12.23 -4.76
N GLN A 83 2.00 -13.53 -4.77
CA GLN A 83 3.31 -14.01 -5.22
C GLN A 83 3.55 -13.66 -6.69
N LYS A 84 2.60 -13.94 -7.59
CA LYS A 84 2.73 -13.60 -9.02
C LYS A 84 2.93 -12.11 -9.21
N LEU A 85 2.17 -11.28 -8.48
CA LEU A 85 2.27 -9.82 -8.56
C LEU A 85 3.65 -9.33 -8.15
N CYS A 86 4.19 -9.81 -7.03
CA CYS A 86 5.45 -9.33 -6.47
C CYS A 86 6.69 -9.94 -7.12
N PHE A 87 6.65 -11.22 -7.47
CA PHE A 87 7.83 -12.01 -7.87
C PHE A 87 7.73 -12.64 -9.27
N GLY A 88 6.58 -12.50 -9.94
CA GLY A 88 6.38 -12.95 -11.33
C GLY A 88 6.23 -14.46 -11.51
N ILE A 89 6.26 -15.25 -10.42
CA ILE A 89 6.22 -16.72 -10.46
C ILE A 89 5.17 -17.20 -9.44
N PRO A 90 4.24 -18.10 -9.81
CA PRO A 90 3.27 -18.66 -8.86
C PRO A 90 3.93 -19.57 -7.82
N LEU A 91 3.29 -19.72 -6.66
CA LEU A 91 3.66 -20.75 -5.69
C LEU A 91 3.04 -22.10 -6.08
N THR A 92 3.77 -23.17 -5.81
CA THR A 92 3.19 -24.52 -5.81
C THR A 92 2.39 -24.72 -4.52
N SER A 93 1.39 -25.61 -4.51
CA SER A 93 0.62 -25.91 -3.31
C SER A 93 1.51 -26.37 -2.14
N ALA A 94 2.58 -27.13 -2.44
CA ALA A 94 3.56 -27.52 -1.42
C ALA A 94 4.29 -26.33 -0.81
N ALA A 95 4.69 -25.34 -1.63
CA ALA A 95 5.36 -24.14 -1.15
C ALA A 95 4.42 -23.25 -0.32
N ILE A 96 3.13 -23.17 -0.67
CA ILE A 96 2.12 -22.48 0.14
C ILE A 96 2.02 -23.13 1.53
N GLU A 97 1.92 -24.46 1.58
CA GLU A 97 1.85 -25.19 2.85
C GLU A 97 3.11 -25.03 3.69
N ASP A 98 4.30 -24.97 3.07
CA ASP A 98 5.55 -24.71 3.78
C ASP A 98 5.60 -23.29 4.36
N VAL A 99 5.07 -22.29 3.64
CA VAL A 99 4.92 -20.93 4.17
C VAL A 99 3.98 -20.90 5.36
N LYS A 100 2.79 -21.53 5.25
CA LYS A 100 1.82 -21.58 6.35
C LYS A 100 2.39 -22.28 7.57
N ARG A 101 3.10 -23.40 7.38
CA ARG A 101 3.76 -24.13 8.48
C ARG A 101 4.80 -23.26 9.17
N ALA A 102 5.65 -22.58 8.41
CA ALA A 102 6.66 -21.68 8.97
C ALA A 102 6.04 -20.51 9.78
N VAL A 103 4.87 -20.03 9.38
CA VAL A 103 4.12 -19.02 10.14
C VAL A 103 3.49 -19.62 11.39
N ALA A 104 2.80 -20.75 11.27
CA ALA A 104 2.14 -21.43 12.39
C ALA A 104 3.13 -21.83 13.50
N ASP A 105 4.36 -22.20 13.14
CA ASP A 105 5.40 -22.59 14.09
C ASP A 105 5.85 -21.44 15.01
N GLY A 106 5.64 -20.18 14.61
CA GLY A 106 6.11 -19.03 15.40
C GLY A 106 5.08 -17.92 15.66
N CYS A 107 3.88 -18.02 15.10
CA CYS A 107 2.78 -17.10 15.32
C CYS A 107 1.48 -17.91 15.45
N SER A 108 1.00 -18.09 16.68
CA SER A 108 -0.14 -18.98 16.98
C SER A 108 -1.46 -18.55 16.32
N ASP A 109 -1.63 -17.25 16.09
CA ASP A 109 -2.76 -16.62 15.41
C ASP A 109 -2.43 -16.27 13.94
N GLY A 110 -1.29 -16.74 13.43
CA GLY A 110 -0.81 -16.41 12.09
C GLY A 110 -1.56 -17.12 10.97
N ILE A 111 -2.14 -18.29 11.24
CA ILE A 111 -2.96 -19.06 10.30
C ILE A 111 -4.32 -19.33 10.96
N VAL A 112 -5.40 -18.96 10.28
CA VAL A 112 -6.79 -19.15 10.73
C VAL A 112 -7.54 -19.86 9.61
N GLU A 113 -8.14 -21.01 9.91
CA GLU A 113 -8.90 -21.83 8.94
C GLU A 113 -8.13 -22.15 7.64
N GLY A 114 -6.80 -22.23 7.72
CA GLY A 114 -5.93 -22.51 6.58
C GLY A 114 -5.59 -21.30 5.72
N ALA A 115 -6.05 -20.09 6.08
CA ALA A 115 -5.71 -18.83 5.45
C ALA A 115 -4.71 -18.02 6.31
N LEU A 116 -3.92 -17.16 5.67
CA LEU A 116 -2.91 -16.33 6.34
C LEU A 116 -3.57 -15.07 6.92
N SER A 117 -3.47 -14.88 8.24
CA SER A 117 -3.98 -13.68 8.91
C SER A 117 -3.05 -12.49 8.77
N LEU A 118 -3.52 -11.28 9.10
CA LEU A 118 -2.66 -10.09 9.13
C LEU A 118 -1.46 -10.24 10.11
N PRO A 119 -1.63 -10.70 11.37
CA PRO A 119 -0.50 -11.04 12.22
C PRO A 119 0.48 -12.01 11.57
N GLY A 120 -0.03 -13.06 10.91
CA GLY A 120 0.79 -14.04 10.20
C GLY A 120 1.58 -13.43 9.04
N PHE A 121 0.97 -12.53 8.26
CA PHE A 121 1.65 -11.82 7.17
C PHE A 121 2.77 -10.90 7.66
N LEU A 122 2.55 -10.21 8.78
CA LEU A 122 3.59 -9.40 9.41
C LEU A 122 4.73 -10.28 9.95
N TYR A 123 4.39 -11.39 10.60
CA TYR A 123 5.36 -12.36 11.11
C TYR A 123 6.18 -13.01 9.98
N LEU A 124 5.55 -13.34 8.85
CA LEU A 124 6.25 -13.86 7.67
C LEU A 124 7.33 -12.89 7.16
N ASN A 125 7.01 -11.60 7.11
CA ASN A 125 7.97 -10.56 6.71
C ASN A 125 9.08 -10.38 7.75
N LEU A 126 8.76 -10.47 9.04
CA LEU A 126 9.75 -10.48 10.12
C LEU A 126 10.72 -11.66 9.95
N LEU A 127 10.21 -12.86 9.71
CA LEU A 127 11.00 -14.08 9.46
C LEU A 127 11.95 -13.94 8.26
N PHE A 128 11.52 -13.28 7.18
CA PHE A 128 12.41 -13.03 6.05
C PHE A 128 13.58 -12.14 6.47
N ILE A 129 13.33 -11.10 7.25
CA ILE A 129 14.37 -10.18 7.69
C ILE A 129 15.34 -10.87 8.66
N GLU A 130 14.83 -11.61 9.65
CA GLU A 130 15.66 -12.34 10.62
C GLU A 130 16.54 -13.41 9.96
N ARG A 131 16.09 -14.00 8.85
CA ARG A 131 16.86 -14.95 8.04
C ARG A 131 17.80 -14.28 7.02
N GLY A 132 17.99 -12.97 7.10
CA GLY A 132 18.86 -12.20 6.19
C GLY A 132 18.31 -12.04 4.77
N ARG A 133 17.00 -12.29 4.57
CA ARG A 133 16.29 -12.19 3.28
C ARG A 133 15.39 -10.95 3.21
N HIS A 134 15.83 -9.83 3.79
CA HIS A 134 15.10 -8.56 3.79
C HIS A 134 14.81 -8.00 2.38
N GLU A 135 15.56 -8.43 1.35
CA GLU A 135 15.30 -8.10 -0.06
C GLU A 135 13.91 -8.54 -0.53
N THR A 136 13.40 -9.66 0.01
CA THR A 136 12.05 -10.16 -0.28
C THR A 136 11.01 -9.15 0.18
N THR A 137 11.13 -8.64 1.41
CA THR A 137 10.24 -7.59 1.95
C THR A 137 10.37 -6.28 1.17
N TRP A 138 11.58 -5.87 0.77
CA TRP A 138 11.76 -4.68 -0.08
C TRP A 138 11.13 -4.84 -1.46
N THR A 139 11.23 -6.02 -2.07
CA THR A 139 10.58 -6.31 -3.36
C THR A 139 9.07 -6.10 -3.28
N VAL A 140 8.45 -6.62 -2.21
CA VAL A 140 7.03 -6.40 -1.93
C VAL A 140 6.75 -4.90 -1.78
N LEU A 141 7.42 -4.21 -0.86
CA LEU A 141 7.19 -2.79 -0.60
C LEU A 141 7.29 -1.93 -1.88
N ARG A 142 8.33 -2.15 -2.69
CA ARG A 142 8.52 -1.42 -3.97
C ARG A 142 7.43 -1.72 -4.99
N LYS A 143 6.96 -2.96 -5.06
CA LYS A 143 5.84 -3.32 -5.95
C LYS A 143 4.59 -2.51 -5.65
N PHE A 144 4.39 -2.14 -4.39
CA PHE A 144 3.28 -1.31 -3.92
C PHE A 144 3.62 0.19 -3.82
N GLY A 145 4.71 0.62 -4.46
CA GLY A 145 5.07 2.03 -4.64
C GLY A 145 5.89 2.63 -3.50
N TYR A 146 6.33 1.84 -2.53
CA TYR A 146 7.16 2.35 -1.43
C TYR A 146 8.63 2.53 -1.84
N GLU A 147 9.19 3.65 -1.43
CA GLU A 147 10.61 3.97 -1.56
C GLU A 147 11.40 3.58 -0.31
N SER A 148 12.73 3.77 -0.33
CA SER A 148 13.63 3.45 0.79
C SER A 148 13.31 4.20 2.09
N ASN A 149 12.56 5.31 2.01
CA ASN A 149 12.09 6.08 3.16
C ASN A 149 10.73 5.58 3.74
N LEU A 150 10.17 4.50 3.17
CA LEU A 150 8.86 3.92 3.47
C LEU A 150 7.68 4.89 3.25
N LYS A 151 7.84 5.84 2.32
CA LYS A 151 6.77 6.65 1.76
C LYS A 151 6.46 6.16 0.34
N LEU A 152 5.24 6.43 -0.11
CA LEU A 152 4.86 6.19 -1.49
C LEU A 152 5.57 7.20 -2.38
N GLY A 153 6.19 6.73 -3.47
CA GLY A 153 6.90 7.58 -4.40
C GLY A 153 5.96 8.51 -5.16
N GLU A 154 6.44 9.72 -5.48
CA GLU A 154 5.64 10.71 -6.20
C GLU A 154 5.23 10.21 -7.59
N ASP A 155 6.13 9.54 -8.31
CA ASP A 155 5.83 8.98 -9.64
C ASP A 155 4.77 7.85 -9.58
N TYR A 156 4.65 7.15 -8.44
CA TYR A 156 3.63 6.14 -8.22
C TYR A 156 2.26 6.77 -7.95
N LEU A 157 2.21 7.86 -7.19
CA LEU A 157 0.97 8.58 -6.84
C LEU A 157 0.49 9.53 -7.94
N TYR A 158 1.43 10.17 -8.63
CA TYR A 158 1.20 11.25 -9.58
C TYR A 158 1.87 10.93 -10.92
N PRO A 159 1.41 9.87 -11.63
CA PRO A 159 1.93 9.57 -12.95
C PRO A 159 1.70 10.76 -13.88
N ARG A 160 2.68 11.05 -14.73
CA ARG A 160 2.58 12.17 -15.67
C ARG A 160 1.51 11.87 -16.73
N ILE A 161 0.43 12.63 -16.71
CA ILE A 161 -0.61 12.59 -17.72
C ILE A 161 -0.65 13.96 -18.40
N GLN A 162 -0.39 13.99 -19.70
CA GLN A 162 -0.50 15.21 -20.50
C GLN A 162 -1.91 15.30 -21.10
N VAL A 163 -2.65 16.33 -20.69
CA VAL A 163 -3.99 16.61 -21.24
C VAL A 163 -3.90 17.83 -22.15
N PRO A 164 -4.14 17.68 -23.47
CA PRO A 164 -4.12 18.80 -24.40
C PRO A 164 -5.17 19.86 -24.05
N VAL A 165 -4.90 21.11 -24.45
CA VAL A 165 -5.84 22.22 -24.25
C VAL A 165 -7.14 21.94 -25.00
N GLY A 166 -8.27 22.07 -24.29
CA GLY A 166 -9.60 21.79 -24.84
C GLY A 166 -10.06 20.33 -24.71
N CYS A 167 -9.22 19.44 -24.17
CA CYS A 167 -9.60 18.05 -23.86
C CYS A 167 -10.08 17.87 -22.42
N SER A 168 -10.86 16.81 -22.19
CA SER A 168 -11.29 16.34 -20.87
C SER A 168 -10.65 15.00 -20.51
N THR A 169 -10.67 14.64 -19.24
CA THR A 169 -10.25 13.33 -18.73
C THR A 169 -11.46 12.55 -18.26
N GLU A 170 -11.54 11.29 -18.69
CA GLU A 170 -12.60 10.35 -18.30
C GLU A 170 -11.97 9.03 -17.86
N LEU A 171 -12.68 8.27 -17.04
CA LEU A 171 -12.26 6.92 -16.67
C LEU A 171 -12.44 5.98 -17.86
N SER A 172 -11.45 5.13 -18.09
CA SER A 172 -11.59 4.03 -19.05
C SER A 172 -12.55 2.96 -18.53
N PRO A 173 -13.04 2.06 -19.39
CA PRO A 173 -13.85 0.92 -18.97
C PRO A 173 -13.19 0.08 -17.86
N GLU A 174 -11.87 -0.11 -17.94
CA GLU A 174 -11.08 -0.84 -16.94
C GLU A 174 -11.01 -0.07 -15.61
N GLY A 175 -10.88 1.26 -15.68
CA GLY A 175 -10.92 2.12 -14.49
C GLY A 175 -12.28 2.08 -13.80
N ILE A 176 -13.37 2.06 -14.56
CA ILE A 176 -14.73 1.89 -14.03
C ILE A 176 -14.89 0.52 -13.40
N GLN A 177 -14.47 -0.55 -14.09
CA GLN A 177 -14.52 -1.92 -13.57
C GLN A 177 -13.75 -2.07 -12.26
N PHE A 178 -12.57 -1.46 -12.16
CA PHE A 178 -11.79 -1.45 -10.92
C PHE A 178 -12.55 -0.78 -9.77
N LEU A 179 -13.17 0.38 -10.01
CA LEU A 179 -13.93 1.09 -8.98
C LEU A 179 -15.21 0.32 -8.58
N SER A 180 -15.89 -0.30 -9.53
CA SER A 180 -17.05 -1.17 -9.26
C SER A 180 -16.65 -2.36 -8.39
N ALA A 181 -15.57 -3.07 -8.73
CA ALA A 181 -15.06 -4.17 -7.91
C ALA A 181 -14.59 -3.69 -6.52
N LEU A 182 -14.01 -2.50 -6.43
CA LEU A 182 -13.59 -1.91 -5.14
C LEU A 182 -14.79 -1.55 -4.26
N PHE A 183 -15.88 -1.07 -4.87
CA PHE A 183 -17.15 -0.80 -4.19
C PHE A 183 -17.76 -2.10 -3.66
N GLU A 184 -17.98 -3.09 -4.54
CA GLU A 184 -18.55 -4.39 -4.18
C GLU A 184 -17.75 -5.11 -3.08
N LYS A 185 -16.42 -4.95 -3.10
CA LYS A 185 -15.54 -5.48 -2.05
C LYS A 185 -15.86 -4.94 -0.65
N HIS A 186 -16.28 -3.67 -0.56
CA HIS A 186 -16.51 -2.99 0.73
C HIS A 186 -18.00 -2.83 1.07
N ASP A 187 -18.92 -3.18 0.18
CA ASP A 187 -20.35 -3.32 0.44
C ASP A 187 -20.58 -4.66 1.16
N GLU A 188 -20.28 -4.70 2.47
CA GLU A 188 -20.24 -5.91 3.29
C GLU A 188 -21.67 -6.46 3.51
N ASP A 189 -22.66 -5.57 3.64
CA ASP A 189 -24.06 -5.94 3.85
C ASP A 189 -24.87 -6.15 2.56
N LYS A 190 -24.27 -5.84 1.39
CA LYS A 190 -24.80 -6.03 0.04
C LYS A 190 -26.05 -5.18 -0.21
N ASP A 191 -26.13 -4.01 0.40
CA ASP A 191 -27.24 -3.06 0.24
C ASP A 191 -27.07 -2.12 -0.97
N GLN A 192 -25.96 -2.26 -1.72
CA GLN A 192 -25.60 -1.42 -2.87
C GLN A 192 -25.26 0.02 -2.48
N CYS A 193 -24.92 0.27 -1.22
CA CYS A 193 -24.45 1.51 -0.67
C CYS A 193 -23.14 1.27 0.12
N LEU A 194 -22.49 2.36 0.56
CA LEU A 194 -21.37 2.26 1.51
C LEU A 194 -21.74 3.09 2.74
N SER A 195 -21.92 2.41 3.86
CA SER A 195 -22.05 3.03 5.16
C SER A 195 -20.78 3.84 5.53
N PRO A 196 -20.85 4.77 6.50
CA PRO A 196 -19.67 5.50 6.95
C PRO A 196 -18.52 4.59 7.42
N CYS A 197 -18.84 3.40 7.95
CA CYS A 197 -17.85 2.42 8.39
C CYS A 197 -17.16 1.74 7.20
N GLU A 198 -17.92 1.27 6.22
CA GLU A 198 -17.40 0.66 5.00
C GLU A 198 -16.57 1.64 4.17
N LEU A 199 -17.04 2.89 4.08
CA LEU A 199 -16.29 3.97 3.43
C LEU A 199 -14.97 4.25 4.14
N ALA A 200 -14.96 4.26 5.47
CA ALA A 200 -13.73 4.41 6.26
C ALA A 200 -12.77 3.22 6.05
N ASN A 201 -13.29 2.00 5.94
CA ASN A 201 -12.51 0.80 5.62
C ASN A 201 -11.89 0.89 4.23
N LEU A 202 -12.66 1.29 3.20
CA LEU A 202 -12.19 1.50 1.83
C LEU A 202 -11.03 2.50 1.78
N PHE A 203 -11.16 3.62 2.49
CA PHE A 203 -10.12 4.65 2.52
C PHE A 203 -8.99 4.38 3.53
N SER A 204 -9.04 3.29 4.29
CA SER A 204 -7.99 2.96 5.27
C SER A 204 -6.62 2.69 4.65
N VAL A 205 -6.58 2.36 3.35
CA VAL A 205 -5.36 2.16 2.56
C VAL A 205 -4.80 3.47 1.96
N CYS A 206 -5.52 4.58 2.10
CA CYS A 206 -5.13 5.87 1.57
C CYS A 206 -4.36 6.70 2.62
N PRO A 207 -3.40 7.54 2.22
CA PRO A 207 -2.78 8.50 3.12
C PRO A 207 -3.85 9.47 3.66
N THR A 208 -4.00 9.53 4.98
CA THR A 208 -5.04 10.30 5.69
C THR A 208 -5.09 11.78 5.28
N ALA A 209 -3.98 12.34 4.78
CA ALA A 209 -3.89 13.74 4.38
C ALA A 209 -4.72 14.10 3.12
N ALA A 210 -5.06 13.14 2.26
CA ALA A 210 -5.77 13.43 1.00
C ALA A 210 -7.30 13.46 1.13
N LEU A 211 -7.86 12.96 2.23
CA LEU A 211 -9.29 12.58 2.31
C LEU A 211 -10.03 13.22 3.50
N SER A 212 -9.31 13.91 4.40
CA SER A 212 -9.73 14.06 5.81
C SER A 212 -10.52 15.32 6.16
N ARG A 213 -11.52 15.72 5.36
CA ARG A 213 -12.57 16.61 5.92
C ARG A 213 -13.96 16.51 5.30
N GLU A 214 -14.08 16.04 4.07
CA GLU A 214 -15.36 16.09 3.35
C GLU A 214 -15.93 14.71 2.97
N ILE A 215 -15.15 13.64 3.08
CA ILE A 215 -15.58 12.31 2.67
C ILE A 215 -16.49 11.70 3.73
N GLY A 216 -17.69 11.29 3.30
CA GLY A 216 -18.77 10.80 4.17
C GLY A 216 -19.64 11.90 4.78
N VAL A 217 -19.32 13.18 4.55
CA VAL A 217 -20.17 14.30 4.96
C VAL A 217 -21.13 14.59 3.80
N ALA A 218 -22.37 14.09 3.89
CA ALA A 218 -23.39 14.33 2.86
C ALA A 218 -23.69 15.82 2.62
N SER A 219 -23.35 16.69 3.59
CA SER A 219 -23.41 18.15 3.50
C SER A 219 -22.09 18.81 3.09
N GLY A 220 -21.11 18.02 2.64
CA GLY A 220 -19.82 18.51 2.18
C GLY A 220 -19.95 19.11 0.78
N PRO A 221 -19.25 20.20 0.46
CA PRO A 221 -19.38 20.87 -0.83
C PRO A 221 -19.02 19.96 -2.01
N ILE A 222 -18.05 19.04 -1.85
CA ILE A 222 -17.75 18.02 -2.88
C ILE A 222 -18.93 17.07 -3.10
N PHE A 223 -19.58 16.59 -2.03
CA PHE A 223 -20.71 15.67 -2.16
C PHE A 223 -21.94 16.34 -2.77
N GLU A 224 -22.27 17.57 -2.34
CA GLU A 224 -23.34 18.36 -2.96
C GLU A 224 -23.07 18.61 -4.44
N GLN A 225 -21.83 18.91 -4.81
CA GLN A 225 -21.44 19.15 -6.20
C GLN A 225 -21.52 17.87 -7.05
N LEU A 226 -21.04 16.73 -6.54
CA LEU A 226 -21.15 15.43 -7.21
C LEU A 226 -22.61 14.99 -7.35
N ALA A 227 -23.43 15.13 -6.30
CA ALA A 227 -24.87 14.84 -6.33
C ALA A 227 -25.60 15.74 -7.34
N THR A 228 -25.28 17.03 -7.36
CA THR A 228 -25.86 17.98 -8.32
C THR A 228 -25.45 17.64 -9.76
N MET A 229 -24.20 17.21 -9.99
CA MET A 229 -23.73 16.74 -11.30
C MET A 229 -24.39 15.43 -11.73
N ALA A 230 -24.71 14.54 -10.79
CA ALA A 230 -25.45 13.30 -11.06
C ALA A 230 -26.93 13.58 -11.41
N VAL A 231 -27.55 14.54 -10.74
CA VAL A 231 -28.95 14.95 -11.00
C VAL A 231 -29.08 15.79 -12.27
N TYR A 232 -28.09 16.63 -12.58
CA TYR A 232 -28.10 17.55 -13.72
C TYR A 232 -26.90 17.33 -14.67
N PRO A 233 -26.82 16.18 -15.36
CA PRO A 233 -25.66 15.81 -16.18
C PRO A 233 -25.39 16.76 -17.36
N HIS A 234 -26.37 17.55 -17.79
CA HIS A 234 -26.23 18.56 -18.85
C HIS A 234 -25.47 19.83 -18.40
N LEU A 235 -25.31 20.05 -17.09
CA LEU A 235 -24.58 21.19 -16.52
C LEU A 235 -23.08 20.91 -16.29
N ARG A 236 -22.55 19.78 -16.80
CA ARG A 236 -21.14 19.35 -16.63
C ARG A 236 -20.09 20.41 -16.97
N ARG A 237 -20.38 21.37 -17.85
CA ARG A 237 -19.45 22.45 -18.26
C ARG A 237 -19.40 23.66 -17.31
N VAL A 238 -20.24 23.70 -16.29
CA VAL A 238 -20.35 24.84 -15.36
C VAL A 238 -19.51 24.61 -14.08
N TYR A 239 -19.18 23.37 -13.77
CA TYR A 239 -18.51 22.99 -12.53
C TYR A 239 -17.02 22.77 -12.77
N TYR A 240 -16.19 23.71 -12.29
CA TYR A 240 -14.76 23.46 -12.08
C TYR A 240 -14.57 22.97 -10.63
N LEU A 241 -13.81 21.89 -10.44
CA LEU A 241 -13.25 21.52 -9.14
C LEU A 241 -12.25 22.61 -8.76
N HIS A 242 -12.73 23.71 -8.20
CA HIS A 242 -11.87 24.77 -7.73
C HIS A 242 -11.26 24.36 -6.39
N ASP A 243 -9.94 24.33 -6.33
CA ASP A 243 -9.16 24.31 -5.08
C ASP A 243 -9.76 25.36 -4.13
N SER A 244 -10.34 24.84 -3.05
CA SER A 244 -11.09 25.58 -2.07
C SER A 244 -10.13 26.36 -1.17
N ASN A 245 -9.73 27.56 -1.62
CA ASN A 245 -9.33 28.63 -0.72
C ASN A 245 -9.65 30.00 -1.34
N LEU A 246 -10.35 30.82 -0.56
CA LEU A 246 -10.39 32.30 -0.59
C LEU A 246 -11.56 33.06 -1.28
N LEU A 247 -12.33 32.53 -2.22
CA LEU A 247 -13.27 33.37 -3.01
C LEU A 247 -14.78 33.24 -2.75
N GLN A 248 -15.22 32.36 -1.85
CA GLN A 248 -16.67 32.09 -1.67
C GLN A 248 -17.49 33.18 -0.96
N LYS A 249 -16.90 34.28 -0.48
CA LYS A 249 -17.66 35.33 0.24
C LYS A 249 -18.33 36.38 -0.66
N ILE A 250 -18.01 36.45 -1.96
CA ILE A 250 -18.48 37.55 -2.81
C ILE A 250 -19.69 37.15 -3.68
N THR A 251 -19.89 35.86 -3.95
CA THR A 251 -20.87 35.40 -4.94
C THR A 251 -22.26 35.08 -4.37
N PHE A 252 -22.42 34.95 -3.06
CA PHE A 252 -23.72 34.60 -2.45
C PHE A 252 -24.76 35.73 -2.50
N GLY A 253 -24.33 37.00 -2.61
CA GLY A 253 -25.24 38.15 -2.63
C GLY A 253 -26.00 38.34 -3.95
N ALA A 254 -25.47 37.84 -5.07
CA ALA A 254 -26.05 38.09 -6.39
C ALA A 254 -27.18 37.11 -6.76
N ALA A 255 -27.17 35.89 -6.21
CA ALA A 255 -28.15 34.86 -6.54
C ALA A 255 -29.50 35.05 -5.82
N LEU A 256 -29.52 35.69 -4.63
CA LEU A 256 -30.74 35.94 -3.87
C LEU A 256 -31.56 37.13 -4.40
N ALA A 257 -30.95 38.05 -5.16
CA ALA A 257 -31.65 39.19 -5.74
C ALA A 257 -32.40 38.88 -7.05
N ALA A 258 -32.22 37.69 -7.61
CA ALA A 258 -32.90 37.26 -8.85
C ALA A 258 -34.21 36.48 -8.59
N LEU A 259 -34.65 36.37 -7.33
CA LEU A 259 -35.85 35.65 -6.91
C LEU A 259 -36.81 36.49 -6.05
N ALA A 260 -36.75 37.83 -6.14
CA ALA A 260 -37.72 38.75 -5.54
C ALA A 260 -38.22 39.77 -6.57
#